data_AF-A0A0W1F5B6-F1
#
_entry.id   AF-A0A0W1F5B6-F1
#
_cell.length_a   1.000
_cell.length_b   1.000
_cell.length_c   1.000
_cell.angle_alpha   90.00
_cell.angle_beta   90.00
_cell.angle_gamma   90.00
#
_symmetry.space_group_name_H-M   'P 1'
#
loop_
_entity.id
_entity.type
_entity.pdbx_description
1 polymer ?
#
loop_
_entity_poly.entity_id
_entity_poly.type
_entity_poly.pdbx_seq_one_letter_code
_entity_poly.pdbx_strand_id
1 'polypeptide(L)'
;MGRAGGLVIAAIVLGLALTLALIAALDPPAPRASAPQISGADAPPDYGDTLRRCRTATEADPECEAAWEAKRRHFFRSGKPEQ
;
A
#
# COMPACT_ATOMS: atom_id res chain seq x y z
N MET A 1 10.29 -2.85 43.84
CA MET A 1 10.60 -2.91 42.39
C MET A 1 11.38 -1.65 42.06
N GLY A 2 12.69 -1.78 41.79
CA GLY A 2 13.59 -0.64 41.68
C GLY A 2 13.24 0.25 40.48
N ARG A 3 13.52 1.55 40.58
CA ARG A 3 13.28 2.55 39.51
C ARG A 3 13.78 2.08 38.13
N ALA A 4 14.87 1.31 38.10
CA ALA A 4 15.40 0.68 36.89
C ALA A 4 14.41 -0.29 36.22
N GLY A 5 13.69 -1.13 36.98
CA GLY A 5 12.70 -2.06 36.44
C GLY A 5 11.48 -1.34 35.84
N GLY A 6 11.09 -0.21 36.42
CA GLY A 6 10.01 0.63 35.86
C GLY A 6 10.38 1.26 34.52
N LEU A 7 11.64 1.70 34.36
CA LEU A 7 12.14 2.28 33.12
C LEU A 7 12.21 1.25 31.97
N VAL A 8 12.61 0.01 32.27
CA VAL A 8 12.65 -1.07 31.27
C VAL A 8 11.25 -1.37 30.74
N ILE A 9 10.26 -1.48 31.63
CA ILE A 9 8.87 -1.73 31.22
C ILE A 9 8.33 -0.56 30.40
N ALA A 10 8.59 0.68 30.81
CA ALA A 10 8.15 1.87 30.08
C ALA A 10 8.75 1.93 28.66
N ALA A 11 10.03 1.58 28.50
CA ALA A 11 10.70 1.54 27.20
C ALA A 11 10.06 0.50 26.26
N ILE A 12 9.74 -0.69 26.78
CA ILE A 12 9.09 -1.76 26.00
C ILE A 12 7.70 -1.31 25.51
N VAL A 13 6.89 -0.73 26.41
CA VAL A 13 5.54 -0.28 26.06
C VAL A 13 5.57 0.83 25.02
N LEU A 14 6.47 1.81 25.18
CA LEU A 14 6.62 2.90 24.22
C LEU A 14 7.08 2.38 22.86
N GLY A 15 8.05 1.46 22.84
CA GLY A 15 8.52 0.83 21.60
C GLY A 15 7.39 0.11 20.87
N LEU A 16 6.61 -0.72 21.59
CA LEU A 16 5.48 -1.44 21.01
C LEU A 16 4.42 -0.50 20.44
N ALA A 17 4.06 0.56 21.17
CA ALA A 17 3.10 1.57 20.71
C ALA A 17 3.58 2.26 19.43
N LEU A 18 4.88 2.59 19.34
CA LEU A 18 5.47 3.23 18.18
C LEU A 18 5.47 2.30 16.96
N THR A 19 5.78 1.01 17.14
CA THR A 19 5.71 0.00 16.09
C THR A 19 4.27 -0.15 15.56
N LEU A 20 3.28 -0.22 16.46
CA LEU A 20 1.87 -0.32 16.07
C LEU A 20 1.37 0.93 15.33
N ALA A 21 1.80 2.12 15.76
CA ALA A 21 1.48 3.37 15.06
C ALA A 21 2.05 3.39 13.64
N LEU A 22 3.27 2.88 13.46
CA LEU A 22 3.89 2.76 12.14
C LEU A 22 3.14 1.78 11.26
N ILE A 23 2.77 0.61 11.80
CA ILE A 23 1.96 -0.37 11.06
C ILE A 23 0.63 0.27 10.65
N ALA A 24 -0.09 0.92 11.56
CA ALA A 24 -1.37 1.57 11.23
C ALA A 24 -1.25 2.72 10.22
N ALA A 25 -0.12 3.45 10.23
CA ALA A 25 0.13 4.52 9.26
C ALA A 25 0.50 3.97 7.87
N LEU A 26 1.13 2.80 7.81
CA LEU A 26 1.58 2.16 6.57
C LEU A 26 0.58 1.14 6.03
N ASP A 27 -0.33 0.63 6.86
CA ASP A 27 -1.33 -0.35 6.46
C ASP A 27 -2.31 0.34 5.50
N PRO A 28 -2.37 -0.11 4.23
CA PRO A 28 -3.31 0.46 3.29
C PRO A 28 -4.73 0.23 3.83
N PRO A 29 -5.64 1.22 3.71
CA PRO A 29 -6.98 1.08 4.22
C PRO A 29 -7.61 -0.21 3.68
N ALA A 30 -8.16 -1.04 4.58
CA ALA A 30 -8.90 -2.25 4.21
C ALA A 30 -9.83 -1.92 3.04
N PRO A 31 -9.87 -2.74 1.96
CA PRO A 31 -10.65 -2.44 0.76
C PRO A 31 -12.08 -2.11 1.15
N ARG A 32 -12.40 -0.81 1.16
CA ARG A 32 -13.75 -0.37 1.46
C ARG A 32 -14.63 -0.91 0.33
N ALA A 33 -15.76 -1.49 0.73
CA ALA A 33 -16.69 -2.17 -0.14
C ALA A 33 -16.94 -1.41 -1.46
N SER A 34 -16.90 -2.18 -2.54
CA SER A 34 -17.36 -1.86 -3.89
C SER A 34 -16.61 -0.73 -4.59
N ALA A 35 -15.51 -1.09 -5.26
CA ALA A 35 -15.03 -0.31 -6.40
C ALA A 35 -16.15 -0.24 -7.45
N PRO A 36 -16.30 0.89 -8.18
CA PRO A 36 -17.19 0.96 -9.34
C PRO A 36 -16.86 -0.19 -10.30
N GLN A 37 -17.88 -0.92 -10.73
CA GLN A 37 -17.71 -1.97 -11.73
C GLN A 37 -17.30 -1.28 -13.03
N ILE A 38 -16.01 -1.31 -13.37
CA ILE A 38 -15.54 -0.88 -14.68
C ILE A 38 -16.11 -1.90 -15.66
N SER A 39 -16.92 -1.43 -16.63
CA SER A 39 -17.49 -2.30 -17.66
C SER A 39 -16.34 -3.03 -18.37
N GLY A 40 -16.45 -4.35 -18.56
CA GLY A 40 -15.36 -5.19 -19.10
C GLY A 40 -14.82 -4.76 -20.46
N ALA A 41 -15.52 -3.86 -21.16
CA ALA A 41 -15.08 -3.25 -22.41
C ALA A 41 -13.95 -2.20 -22.24
N ASP A 42 -13.84 -1.58 -21.05
CA ASP A 42 -12.77 -0.64 -20.67
C ASP A 42 -11.81 -1.25 -19.64
N ALA A 43 -11.93 -2.55 -19.37
CA ALA A 43 -11.06 -3.23 -18.43
C ALA A 43 -9.62 -3.22 -18.99
N PRO A 44 -8.66 -2.64 -18.26
CA PRO A 44 -7.26 -2.77 -18.62
C PRO A 44 -6.89 -4.26 -18.72
N PRO A 45 -5.83 -4.61 -19.48
CA PRO A 45 -5.25 -5.95 -19.43
C PRO A 45 -5.17 -6.45 -18.00
N ASP A 46 -5.41 -7.75 -17.77
CA ASP A 46 -5.36 -8.33 -16.43
C ASP A 46 -3.93 -8.30 -15.87
N TYR A 47 -3.55 -7.14 -15.35
CA TYR A 47 -2.32 -6.92 -14.62
C TYR A 47 -2.43 -7.44 -13.18
N GLY A 48 -3.54 -8.10 -12.81
CA GLY A 48 -3.83 -8.54 -11.45
C GLY A 48 -2.74 -9.46 -10.89
N ASP A 49 -2.28 -10.41 -11.70
CA ASP A 49 -1.25 -11.37 -11.28
C ASP A 49 0.15 -10.76 -11.23
N THR A 50 0.54 -9.96 -12.23
CA THR A 50 1.81 -9.21 -12.19
C THR A 50 1.87 -8.27 -11.00
N LEU A 51 0.82 -7.47 -10.78
CA LEU A 51 0.76 -6.53 -9.64
C LEU A 51 0.71 -7.24 -8.28
N ARG A 52 0.14 -8.45 -8.21
CA ARG A 52 0.14 -9.27 -7.00
C ARG A 52 1.54 -9.80 -6.69
N ARG A 53 2.29 -10.23 -7.70
CA ARG A 53 3.70 -10.62 -7.58
C ARG A 53 4.58 -9.45 -7.16
N CYS A 54 4.38 -8.29 -7.78
CA CYS A 54 5.12 -7.05 -7.47
C CYS A 54 4.92 -6.57 -6.03
N ARG A 55 3.79 -6.91 -5.41
CA ARG A 55 3.51 -6.56 -4.01
C ARG A 55 4.41 -7.28 -3.00
N THR A 56 4.99 -8.41 -3.39
CA THR A 56 5.90 -9.22 -2.57
C THR A 56 7.36 -9.13 -3.02
N ALA A 57 7.63 -8.41 -4.10
CA ALA A 57 8.98 -8.22 -4.60
C ALA A 57 9.76 -7.32 -3.62
N THR A 58 10.89 -7.83 -3.11
CA THR A 58 11.81 -7.09 -2.24
C THR A 58 12.98 -6.47 -3.01
N GLU A 59 13.13 -6.84 -4.28
CA GLU A 59 14.18 -6.37 -5.18
C GLU A 59 13.58 -5.47 -6.26
N ALA A 60 14.42 -4.62 -6.85
CA ALA A 60 14.01 -3.75 -7.95
C ALA A 60 13.70 -4.60 -9.19
N ASP A 61 12.43 -4.63 -9.57
CA ASP A 61 11.93 -5.38 -10.73
C ASP A 61 11.43 -4.40 -11.81
N PRO A 62 12.02 -4.42 -13.02
CA PRO A 62 11.63 -3.50 -14.09
C PRO A 62 10.22 -3.75 -14.64
N GLU A 63 9.69 -4.98 -14.58
CA GLU A 63 8.30 -5.26 -14.97
C GLU A 63 7.32 -4.64 -13.96
N CYS A 64 7.68 -4.66 -12.68
CA CYS A 64 6.87 -4.06 -11.62
C CYS A 64 6.80 -2.53 -11.73
N GLU A 65 7.94 -1.89 -12.02
CA GLU A 65 7.99 -0.45 -12.28
C GLU A 65 7.15 -0.06 -13.51
N ALA A 66 7.28 -0.81 -14.61
CA ALA A 66 6.49 -0.58 -15.82
C ALA A 66 4.98 -0.73 -15.58
N ALA A 67 4.57 -1.77 -14.83
CA ALA A 67 3.18 -2.00 -14.47
C ALA A 67 2.63 -0.89 -13.56
N TRP A 68 3.43 -0.40 -12.61
CA TRP A 68 3.09 0.73 -11.76
C TRP A 68 2.93 2.02 -12.56
N GLU A 69 3.88 2.37 -13.43
CA GLU A 69 3.79 3.58 -14.24
C GLU A 69 2.59 3.59 -15.18
N ALA A 70 2.26 2.45 -15.79
CA ALA A 70 1.09 2.32 -16.66
C ALA A 70 -0.21 2.62 -15.89
N LYS A 71 -0.38 2.02 -14.71
CA LYS A 71 -1.55 2.26 -13.85
C LYS A 71 -1.59 3.70 -13.32
N ARG A 72 -0.44 4.25 -12.90
CA ARG A 72 -0.31 5.64 -12.44
C ARG A 72 -0.72 6.63 -13.52
N ARG A 73 -0.18 6.49 -14.73
CA ARG A 73 -0.54 7.35 -15.88
C ARG A 73 -2.02 7.26 -16.22
N HIS A 74 -2.62 6.08 -16.16
CA HIS A 74 -4.06 5.91 -16.42
C HIS A 74 -4.91 6.67 -15.37
N PHE A 75 -4.60 6.50 -14.08
CA PHE A 75 -5.33 7.14 -12.98
C PHE A 75 -5.17 8.67 -12.94
N PHE A 76 -3.99 9.19 -13.29
CA PHE A 76 -3.75 10.64 -13.29
C PHE A 76 -4.12 11.34 -14.61
N ARG A 77 -4.36 10.60 -15.70
CA ARG A 77 -4.82 11.17 -16.97
C ARG A 77 -6.32 11.46 -16.98
N SER A 78 -7.12 10.77 -16.17
CA SER A 78 -8.57 10.97 -16.05
C SER A 78 -9.00 12.30 -15.40
N GLY A 79 -8.08 13.25 -15.23
CA GLY A 79 -8.34 14.60 -14.70
C GLY A 79 -8.35 15.73 -15.74
N LYS A 80 -8.12 15.46 -17.02
CA LYS A 80 -8.31 16.46 -18.08
C LYS A 80 -9.63 16.23 -18.80
N PRO A 81 -10.68 17.04 -18.58
CA PRO A 81 -11.74 17.14 -19.58
C PRO A 81 -11.10 17.63 -20.88
N GLU A 82 -11.37 16.87 -21.91
CA GLU A 82 -11.01 17.15 -23.29
C GLU A 82 -11.80 18.41 -23.69
N GLN A 83 -11.09 19.51 -23.99
CA GLN A 83 -11.65 20.76 -24.50
C GLN A 83 -10.99 21.04 -25.85
#